data_AF-A0A0C3ECB2-F1
#
_entry.id   AF-A0A0C3ECB2-F1
#
_cell.length_a   1.000
_cell.length_b   1.000
_cell.length_c   1.000
_cell.angle_alpha   90.00
_cell.angle_beta   90.00
_cell.angle_gamma   90.00
#
_symmetry.space_group_name_H-M   'P 1'
#
loop_
_entity.id
_entity.type
_entity.pdbx_description
1 polymer ?
#
loop_
_entity_poly.entity_id
_entity_poly.type
_entity_poly.pdbx_seq_one_letter_code
_entity_poly.pdbx_strand_id
1 'polypeptide(L)'
;MEVTSKPNNPNMSVNLARKAYAVFIAQPGHRFLMAISISAQVFRLHVYDRSGVIHSRGYNIHIHADIFSKLLYFFAFAQPKELGYDPTFIYFDIIPRPLSSTSRTIRVGTEIYIVIRVIFCSQLIRRRATL
;
A
#
# COMPACT_ATOMS: atom_id res chain seq x y z
N MET A 1 -1.28 -9.01 -1.48
CA MET A 1 -1.16 -9.81 -2.70
C MET A 1 -2.47 -10.53 -2.98
N GLU A 2 -2.78 -10.78 -4.25
CA GLU A 2 -3.94 -11.58 -4.70
C GLU A 2 -3.46 -12.58 -5.75
N VAL A 3 -3.90 -13.83 -5.66
CA VAL A 3 -3.45 -14.91 -6.55
C VAL A 3 -4.63 -15.72 -7.03
N THR A 4 -4.63 -16.11 -8.30
CA THR A 4 -5.63 -17.00 -8.87
C THR A 4 -5.03 -17.87 -9.98
N SER A 5 -5.47 -19.11 -10.07
CA SER A 5 -5.11 -20.01 -11.17
C SER A 5 -5.83 -19.67 -12.48
N LYS A 6 -6.95 -18.94 -12.41
CA LYS A 6 -7.73 -18.57 -13.60
C LYS A 6 -7.08 -17.37 -14.31
N PRO A 7 -6.86 -17.43 -15.63
CA PRO A 7 -6.44 -16.26 -16.39
C PRO A 7 -7.54 -15.18 -16.35
N ASN A 8 -7.15 -13.90 -16.30
CA ASN A 8 -8.04 -12.74 -16.40
C ASN A 8 -9.25 -12.75 -15.44
N ASN A 9 -9.05 -13.09 -14.17
CA ASN A 9 -10.12 -13.00 -13.18
C ASN A 9 -10.58 -11.53 -12.99
N PRO A 10 -11.81 -11.16 -13.39
CA PRO A 10 -12.27 -9.77 -13.35
C PRO A 10 -12.38 -9.22 -11.92
N ASN A 11 -12.54 -10.10 -10.92
CA ASN A 11 -12.70 -9.71 -9.52
C ASN A 11 -11.37 -9.35 -8.84
N MET A 12 -10.24 -9.65 -9.47
CA MET A 12 -8.93 -9.49 -8.86
C MET A 12 -8.63 -8.02 -8.53
N SER A 13 -8.92 -7.11 -9.46
CA SER A 13 -8.73 -5.67 -9.27
C SER A 13 -9.65 -5.10 -8.19
N VAL A 14 -10.90 -5.59 -8.12
CA VAL A 14 -11.89 -5.19 -7.11
C VAL A 14 -11.46 -5.65 -5.71
N ASN A 15 -11.00 -6.90 -5.58
CA ASN A 15 -10.52 -7.45 -4.32
C ASN A 15 -9.28 -6.70 -3.81
N LEU A 16 -8.31 -6.44 -4.68
CA LEU A 16 -7.13 -5.66 -4.33
C LEU A 16 -7.48 -4.22 -3.93
N ALA A 17 -8.40 -3.56 -4.64
CA ALA A 17 -8.84 -2.22 -4.28
C ALA A 17 -9.51 -2.17 -2.90
N ARG A 18 -10.35 -3.16 -2.57
CA ARG A 18 -10.95 -3.28 -1.23
C ARG A 18 -9.91 -3.51 -0.14
N LYS A 19 -8.93 -4.37 -0.40
CA LYS A 19 -7.81 -4.60 0.53
C LYS A 19 -6.98 -3.32 0.73
N ALA A 20 -6.66 -2.61 -0.35
CA ALA A 20 -5.93 -1.34 -0.29
C ALA A 20 -6.68 -0.30 0.53
N TYR A 21 -7.99 -0.18 0.33
CA TYR A 21 -8.83 0.68 1.12
C TYR A 21 -8.80 0.32 2.62
N ALA A 22 -8.95 -0.96 2.96
CA ALA A 22 -8.88 -1.40 4.36
C ALA A 22 -7.52 -1.05 5.01
N VAL A 23 -6.42 -1.22 4.28
CA VAL A 23 -5.07 -0.83 4.76
C VAL A 23 -5.00 0.68 5.00
N PHE A 24 -5.50 1.51 4.08
CA PHE A 24 -5.51 2.95 4.24
C PHE A 24 -6.34 3.46 5.43
N ILE A 25 -7.40 2.72 5.81
CA ILE A 25 -8.19 3.02 7.00
C ILE A 25 -7.45 2.61 8.28
N ALA A 26 -6.88 1.40 8.31
CA ALA A 26 -6.19 0.88 9.48
C ALA A 26 -4.83 1.57 9.73
N GLN A 27 -4.12 1.92 8.66
CA GLN A 27 -2.75 2.43 8.66
C GLN A 27 -2.67 3.75 7.87
N PRO A 28 -3.11 4.88 8.44
CA PRO A 28 -3.23 6.14 7.70
C PRO A 28 -1.90 6.78 7.34
N GLY A 29 -0.79 6.34 7.93
CA GLY A 29 0.55 6.79 7.55
C GLY A 29 1.06 6.18 6.24
N HIS A 30 0.25 5.41 5.51
CA HIS A 30 0.55 5.08 4.11
C HIS A 30 0.18 6.23 3.17
N ARG A 31 1.18 6.75 2.45
CA ARG A 31 1.02 7.67 1.29
C ARG A 31 0.54 6.90 0.07
N PHE A 32 1.06 5.69 -0.12
CA PHE A 32 0.64 4.75 -1.15
C PHE A 32 0.79 3.31 -0.64
N LEU A 33 0.17 2.36 -1.35
CA LEU A 33 0.27 0.94 -1.11
C LEU A 33 0.59 0.22 -2.41
N MET A 34 1.67 -0.57 -2.40
CA MET A 34 1.98 -1.44 -3.52
C MET A 34 1.43 -2.84 -3.27
N ALA A 35 0.90 -3.45 -4.33
CA ALA A 35 0.35 -4.80 -4.26
C ALA A 35 0.58 -5.57 -5.55
N ILE A 36 0.79 -6.88 -5.41
CA ILE A 36 0.98 -7.79 -6.54
C ILE A 36 -0.31 -8.56 -6.79
N SER A 37 -0.68 -8.69 -8.06
CA SER A 37 -1.68 -9.65 -8.51
C SER A 37 -1.06 -10.69 -9.41
N ILE A 38 -1.33 -11.98 -9.18
CA ILE A 38 -0.88 -13.08 -10.05
C ILE A 38 -2.10 -13.84 -10.56
N SER A 39 -2.24 -13.94 -11.89
CA SER A 39 -3.31 -14.67 -12.56
C SER A 39 -2.69 -15.65 -13.55
N ALA A 40 -2.87 -16.94 -13.29
CA ALA A 40 -2.11 -18.00 -13.92
C ALA A 40 -0.59 -17.72 -13.84
N GLN A 41 0.06 -17.51 -14.99
CA GLN A 41 1.50 -17.21 -15.07
C GLN A 41 1.80 -15.71 -15.21
N VAL A 42 0.79 -14.84 -15.14
CA VAL A 42 0.96 -13.40 -15.39
C VAL A 42 0.87 -12.62 -14.08
N PHE A 43 1.90 -11.84 -13.76
CA PHE A 43 1.89 -10.92 -12.64
C PHE A 43 1.70 -9.46 -13.08
N ARG A 44 1.11 -8.64 -12.18
CA ARG A 44 1.03 -7.18 -12.29
C ARG A 44 1.36 -6.54 -10.95
N LEU A 45 2.06 -5.42 -11.00
CA LEU A 45 2.24 -4.53 -9.86
C LEU A 45 1.13 -3.47 -9.89
N HIS A 46 0.50 -3.22 -8.75
CA HIS A 46 -0.49 -2.18 -8.53
C HIS A 46 0.05 -1.22 -7.50
N VAL A 47 -0.08 0.08 -7.74
CA VAL A 47 0.23 1.14 -6.79
C VAL A 47 -1.05 1.91 -6.53
N TYR A 48 -1.58 1.75 -5.32
CA TYR A 48 -2.75 2.45 -4.84
C TYR A 48 -2.31 3.69 -4.07
N ASP A 49 -3.00 4.80 -4.25
CA ASP A 49 -2.92 5.97 -3.38
C ASP A 49 -4.35 6.38 -2.96
N ARG A 50 -4.49 7.53 -2.30
CA ARG A 50 -5.80 8.07 -1.93
C ARG A 50 -6.60 8.58 -3.13
N SER A 51 -5.96 8.70 -4.30
CA SER A 51 -6.48 9.26 -5.54
C SER A 51 -6.69 8.22 -6.64
N GLY A 52 -6.51 6.92 -6.37
CA GLY A 52 -6.71 5.89 -7.38
C GLY A 52 -5.76 4.71 -7.28
N VAL A 53 -5.62 4.04 -8.43
CA VAL A 53 -4.66 2.97 -8.65
C VAL A 53 -4.04 3.14 -10.03
N ILE A 54 -2.73 2.94 -10.10
CA ILE A 54 -2.02 2.65 -11.35
C ILE A 54 -1.52 1.22 -11.31
N HIS A 55 -1.47 0.55 -12.46
CA HIS A 55 -0.95 -0.81 -12.53
C HIS A 55 -0.05 -0.99 -13.74
N SER A 56 0.94 -1.86 -13.60
CA SER A 56 1.79 -2.25 -14.70
C SER A 56 1.00 -3.05 -15.73
N ARG A 57 1.54 -3.14 -16.96
CA ARG A 57 1.19 -4.24 -17.87
C ARG A 57 1.43 -5.60 -17.19
N GLY A 58 0.78 -6.64 -17.73
CA GLY A 58 1.00 -8.02 -17.30
C GLY A 58 2.34 -8.55 -17.81
N TYR A 59 3.07 -9.24 -16.94
CA TYR A 59 4.32 -9.93 -17.27
C TYR A 59 4.19 -11.43 -17.00
N ASN A 60 4.56 -12.27 -17.96
CA ASN A 60 4.68 -13.71 -17.71
C ASN A 60 5.88 -13.96 -16.79
N ILE A 61 5.65 -14.64 -15.66
CA ILE A 61 6.65 -14.91 -14.60
C ILE A 61 7.81 -15.75 -15.13
N HIS A 62 7.56 -16.71 -16.02
CA HIS A 62 8.61 -17.59 -16.55
C HIS A 62 9.47 -16.89 -17.59
N ILE A 63 8.90 -15.95 -18.36
CA ILE A 63 9.64 -15.16 -19.35
C ILE A 63 10.42 -14.02 -18.67
N HIS A 64 9.83 -13.41 -17.64
CA HIS A 64 10.37 -12.22 -16.96
C HIS A 64 10.68 -12.53 -15.50
N ALA A 65 11.33 -13.68 -15.25
CA ALA A 65 11.64 -14.15 -13.91
C ALA A 65 12.54 -13.14 -13.16
N ASP A 66 13.45 -12.47 -13.86
CA ASP A 66 14.32 -11.46 -13.28
C ASP A 66 13.55 -10.26 -12.73
N ILE A 67 12.54 -9.78 -13.47
CA ILE A 67 11.67 -8.68 -13.03
C ILE A 67 10.88 -9.11 -11.79
N PHE A 68 10.35 -10.34 -11.80
CA PHE A 68 9.61 -10.88 -10.67
C PHE A 68 10.50 -11.02 -9.43
N SER A 69 11.72 -11.54 -9.56
CA SER A 69 12.69 -11.65 -8.47
C SER A 69 13.10 -10.29 -7.91
N LYS A 70 13.37 -9.30 -8.77
CA LYS A 70 13.67 -7.91 -8.35
C LYS A 70 12.52 -7.31 -7.56
N LEU A 71 11.28 -7.58 -7.99
CA LEU A 71 10.08 -7.11 -7.30
C LEU A 71 9.95 -7.75 -5.90
N LEU A 72 10.16 -9.06 -5.79
CA LEU A 72 10.15 -9.76 -4.49
C LEU A 72 11.27 -9.24 -3.57
N TYR A 73 12.48 -9.07 -4.11
CA TYR A 73 13.60 -8.47 -3.39
C TYR A 73 13.22 -7.08 -2.85
N PHE A 74 12.64 -6.24 -3.71
CA PHE A 74 12.17 -4.92 -3.30
C PHE A 74 11.12 -5.01 -2.18
N PHE A 75 10.10 -5.87 -2.28
CA PHE A 75 9.13 -6.01 -1.19
C PHE A 75 9.73 -6.52 0.13
N ALA A 76 10.77 -7.35 0.07
CA ALA A 76 11.41 -7.91 1.25
C ALA A 76 12.37 -6.93 1.95
N PHE A 77 13.06 -6.08 1.18
CA PHE A 77 14.19 -5.29 1.68
C PHE A 77 14.02 -3.77 1.55
N ALA A 78 12.97 -3.29 0.88
CA ALA A 78 12.72 -1.86 0.74
C ALA A 78 12.48 -1.20 2.10
N GLN A 79 12.98 0.02 2.24
CA GLN A 79 12.73 0.84 3.42
C GLN A 79 11.24 1.19 3.50
N PRO A 80 10.68 1.42 4.71
CA PRO A 80 9.27 1.78 4.86
C PRO A 80 8.83 2.94 3.95
N LYS A 81 9.67 3.97 3.79
CA LYS A 81 9.38 5.11 2.89
C LYS A 81 9.14 4.70 1.44
N GLU A 82 9.84 3.67 0.98
CA GLU A 82 9.78 3.13 -0.39
C GLU A 82 8.56 2.21 -0.54
N LEU A 83 8.16 1.53 0.54
CA LEU A 83 6.91 0.76 0.64
C LEU A 83 5.66 1.63 0.80
N GLY A 84 5.84 2.96 0.82
CA GLY A 84 4.77 3.93 0.84
C GLY A 84 4.39 4.45 2.22
N TYR A 85 5.15 4.11 3.28
CA TYR A 85 5.00 4.78 4.57
C TYR A 85 5.43 6.25 4.46
N ASP A 86 4.75 7.09 5.21
CA ASP A 86 5.05 8.49 5.40
C ASP A 86 6.16 8.62 6.46
N PRO A 87 7.35 9.12 6.10
CA PRO A 87 8.45 9.27 7.05
C PRO A 87 8.18 10.34 8.12
N THR A 88 7.14 11.16 7.98
CA THR A 88 6.74 12.12 9.02
C THR A 88 6.01 11.41 10.16
N PHE A 89 5.37 10.26 9.93
CA PHE A 89 4.77 9.47 10.99
C PHE A 89 5.86 8.77 11.81
N ILE A 90 5.94 9.13 13.08
CA ILE A 90 6.86 8.51 14.03
C ILE A 90 6.07 7.40 14.74
N TYR A 91 6.50 6.15 14.53
CA TYR A 91 5.87 4.97 15.12
C TYR A 91 6.62 4.46 16.37
N PHE A 92 7.73 5.09 16.76
CA PHE A 92 8.61 4.58 17.80
C PHE A 92 8.13 4.83 19.24
N ASP A 93 8.34 3.79 20.04
CA ASP A 93 8.23 3.63 21.49
C ASP A 93 9.12 4.58 22.33
N ILE A 94 9.25 5.86 21.95
CA ILE A 94 9.99 6.86 22.75
C ILE A 94 9.24 7.15 24.07
N ILE A 95 7.95 6.83 24.12
CA ILE A 95 7.12 6.92 25.32
C ILE A 95 6.59 5.51 25.60
N PRO A 96 6.84 4.93 26.79
CA PRO A 96 6.18 3.70 27.19
C PRO A 96 4.68 3.96 27.21
N ARG A 97 3.97 3.42 26.21
CA ARG A 97 2.54 3.63 26.08
C ARG A 97 1.79 2.47 26.73
N PRO A 98 0.72 2.74 27.48
CA PRO A 98 -0.25 1.71 27.77
C PRO A 98 -0.79 1.20 26.43
N LEU A 99 -0.98 -0.12 26.31
CA LEU A 99 -1.47 -0.84 25.12
C LEU A 99 -2.75 -0.25 24.50
N SER A 100 -3.44 0.65 25.19
CA SER A 100 -4.67 1.34 24.78
C SER A 100 -4.47 2.67 24.03
N SER A 101 -3.26 3.24 23.97
CA SER A 101 -3.03 4.58 23.39
C SER A 101 -2.66 4.52 21.90
N THR A 102 -3.66 4.75 21.05
CA THR A 102 -3.55 4.83 19.59
C THR A 102 -3.02 6.18 19.06
N SER A 103 -2.60 7.11 19.94
CA SER A 103 -2.26 8.49 19.56
C SER A 103 -1.09 8.56 18.57
N ARG A 104 -1.32 8.88 17.31
CA ARG A 104 -0.22 8.89 16.32
C ARG A 104 0.64 10.14 16.50
N THR A 105 1.95 10.07 16.28
CA THR A 105 2.83 11.25 16.30
C THR A 105 3.36 11.58 14.92
N ILE A 106 3.45 12.86 14.60
CA ILE A 106 4.00 13.34 13.34
C ILE A 106 5.13 14.34 13.60
N ARG A 107 6.17 14.29 12.78
CA ARG A 107 7.26 15.26 12.78
C ARG A 107 7.07 16.28 11.67
N VAL A 108 7.10 17.57 12.00
CA VAL A 108 7.07 18.66 11.03
C VAL A 108 8.25 19.58 11.31
N GLY A 109 9.27 19.53 10.46
CA GLY A 109 10.54 20.21 10.74
C GLY A 109 11.23 19.62 11.97
N THR A 110 11.48 20.46 12.97
CA THR A 110 12.05 20.09 14.28
C THR A 110 11.00 19.67 15.30
N GLU A 111 9.72 19.99 15.05
CA GLU A 111 8.65 19.87 16.02
C GLU A 111 7.93 18.51 15.90
N ILE A 112 7.45 18.00 17.04
CA ILE A 112 6.69 16.75 17.13
C ILE A 112 5.27 17.07 17.62
N TYR A 113 4.28 16.64 16.85
CA TYR A 113 2.86 16.82 17.17
C TYR A 113 2.19 15.48 17.45
N ILE A 114 1.19 15.51 18.33
CA ILE A 114 0.30 14.38 18.58
C ILE A 114 -0.96 14.57 17.73
N VAL A 115 -1.29 13.55 16.93
CA VAL A 115 -2.52 13.46 16.18
C VAL A 115 -3.65 13.15 17.16
N ILE A 116 -4.44 14.17 17.48
CA ILE A 116 -5.58 14.08 18.40
C ILE A 116 -6.74 13.32 17.75
N ARG A 117 -7.01 13.60 16.46
CA ARG A 117 -8.10 12.97 15.71
C ARG A 117 -7.89 13.12 14.21
N VAL A 118 -8.36 12.13 13.45
CA VAL A 118 -8.50 12.23 11.98
C VAL A 118 -9.85 12.88 11.68
N ILE A 119 -9.85 14.06 11.06
CA ILE A 119 -11.07 14.83 10.75
C ILE A 119 -11.72 14.33 9.46
N PHE A 120 -10.92 13.89 8.49
CA PHE A 120 -11.41 13.42 7.21
C PHE A 120 -10.57 12.25 6.71
N CYS A 121 -11.23 11.16 6.34
CA CYS A 121 -10.64 10.08 5.57
C CYS A 121 -11.59 9.82 4.41
N SER A 122 -11.19 10.18 3.18
CA SER A 122 -11.96 9.87 1.98
C SER A 122 -12.26 8.37 1.95
N GLN A 123 -13.54 8.01 1.95
CA GLN A 123 -13.98 6.61 1.86
C GLN A 123 -13.78 6.02 0.46
N LEU A 124 -13.39 6.85 -0.50
CA LEU A 124 -13.20 6.45 -1.87
C LEU A 124 -11.73 6.65 -2.22
N ILE A 125 -11.06 5.56 -2.57
CA ILE A 125 -10.02 5.60 -3.59
C ILE A 125 -10.76 6.12 -4.82
N ARG A 126 -10.76 7.44 -5.03
CA ARG A 126 -11.36 8.03 -6.23
C ARG A 126 -10.60 7.39 -7.38
N ARG A 127 -11.23 6.57 -8.22
CA ARG A 127 -10.55 6.12 -9.43
C ARG A 127 -10.09 7.39 -10.17
N ARG A 128 -8.79 7.51 -10.51
CA ARG A 128 -8.43 8.38 -11.63
C ARG A 128 -9.32 7.92 -12.78
N ALA A 129 -10.01 8.87 -13.41
CA ALA A 129 -10.78 8.64 -14.62
C ALA A 129 -9.82 8.29 -15.76
N THR A 130 -9.21 7.13 -15.71
CA THR A 130 -8.56 6.50 -16.86
C THR A 130 -9.57 5.49 -17.37
N LEU A 131 -10.32 5.94 -18.37
CA LEU A 131 -11.15 5.16 -19.29
C LEU A 131 -10.32 4.04 -19.93
#